data_AF-A0A3D2V5H2-F1
#
_entry.id   AF-A0A3D2V5H2-F1
#
_cell.length_a   1.000
_cell.length_b   1.000
_cell.length_c   1.000
_cell.angle_alpha   90.00
_cell.angle_beta   90.00
_cell.angle_gamma   90.00
#
_symmetry.space_group_name_H-M   'P 1'
#
loop_
_entity.id
_entity.type
_entity.pdbx_description
1 polymer ?
#
loop_
_entity_poly.entity_id
_entity_poly.type
_entity_poly.pdbx_seq_one_letter_code
_entity_poly.pdbx_strand_id
1 'polypeptide(L)'
;MASSTIGADLLASINRNDSFATDAIQILSRVANVEQVAFLIAEVGDWIYCGGDLSMESIDTDLLHAAIDSQGNQSNGRQFVYSGTQQGESIPVVVFSATESIPDHVGEEAIAAFQIWWERQCSDKRIQQLEAVVDIAARWLSYQDTGQLFQEIAEASTRLVGAERASLFLRDEAR
;
A
#
# COMPACT_ATOMS: atom_id res chain seq x y z
N MET A 1 -24.47 8.21 17.30
CA MET A 1 -25.04 8.09 15.94
C MET A 1 -24.17 8.74 14.85
N ALA A 2 -22.86 8.94 15.06
CA ALA A 2 -21.95 9.49 14.04
C ALA A 2 -21.05 8.45 13.36
N SER A 3 -20.90 7.25 13.95
CA SER A 3 -20.01 6.19 13.44
C SER A 3 -20.42 5.62 12.06
N SER A 4 -21.69 5.72 11.65
CA SER A 4 -22.10 5.09 10.38
C SER A 4 -21.75 5.91 9.13
N THR A 5 -21.23 7.12 9.27
CA THR A 5 -20.98 8.03 8.13
C THR A 5 -19.51 8.00 7.68
N ILE A 6 -18.57 7.83 8.61
CA ILE A 6 -17.12 7.88 8.31
C ILE A 6 -16.73 6.69 7.44
N GLY A 7 -17.04 5.47 7.88
CA GLY A 7 -16.79 4.26 7.09
C GLY A 7 -17.41 4.32 5.69
N ALA A 8 -18.61 4.88 5.54
CA ALA A 8 -19.24 5.02 4.21
C ALA A 8 -18.48 6.01 3.31
N ASP A 9 -18.04 7.15 3.85
CA ASP A 9 -17.27 8.15 3.11
C ASP A 9 -15.87 7.62 2.74
N LEU A 10 -15.21 6.90 3.65
CA LEU A 10 -13.92 6.25 3.40
C LEU A 10 -14.05 5.17 2.32
N LEU A 11 -15.04 4.29 2.41
CA LEU A 11 -15.29 3.26 1.40
C LEU A 11 -15.60 3.88 0.02
N ALA A 12 -16.34 5.00 -0.02
CA ALA A 12 -16.59 5.73 -1.25
C ALA A 12 -15.29 6.29 -1.87
N SER A 13 -14.35 6.73 -1.03
CA SER A 13 -13.03 7.17 -1.46
C SER A 13 -12.18 6.03 -2.05
N ILE A 14 -12.22 4.82 -1.47
CA ILE A 14 -11.50 3.65 -2.00
C ILE A 14 -11.89 3.37 -3.46
N ASN A 15 -13.16 3.53 -3.82
CA ASN A 15 -13.63 3.30 -5.19
C ASN A 15 -13.08 4.30 -6.21
N ARG A 16 -12.51 5.43 -5.78
CA ARG A 16 -11.91 6.45 -6.67
C ARG A 16 -10.42 6.23 -6.96
N ASN A 17 -9.80 5.21 -6.35
CA ASN A 17 -8.43 4.68 -6.50
C ASN A 17 -7.26 5.70 -6.47
N ASP A 18 -7.24 6.73 -7.31
CA ASP A 18 -6.11 7.64 -7.53
C ASP A 18 -5.96 8.75 -6.47
N SER A 19 -6.95 8.92 -5.59
CA SER A 19 -7.01 10.04 -4.63
C SER A 19 -7.32 9.62 -3.20
N PHE A 20 -7.25 8.31 -2.90
CA PHE A 20 -7.65 7.78 -1.60
C PHE A 20 -6.99 8.50 -0.43
N ALA A 21 -5.65 8.65 -0.44
CA ALA A 21 -4.94 9.31 0.65
C ALA A 21 -5.43 10.77 0.86
N THR A 22 -5.66 11.52 -0.23
CA THR A 22 -6.12 12.92 -0.12
C THR A 22 -7.55 13.01 0.41
N ASP A 23 -8.46 12.21 -0.12
CA ASP A 23 -9.85 12.13 0.31
C ASP A 23 -9.95 11.66 1.77
N ALA A 24 -9.19 10.62 2.14
CA ALA A 24 -9.16 10.06 3.49
C ALA A 24 -8.63 11.07 4.50
N ILE A 25 -7.58 11.84 4.19
CA ILE A 25 -7.10 12.94 5.06
C ILE A 25 -8.20 13.97 5.29
N GLN A 26 -8.93 14.37 4.24
CA GLN A 26 -10.02 15.35 4.38
C GLN A 26 -11.17 14.83 5.25
N ILE A 27 -11.53 13.55 5.10
CA ILE A 27 -12.58 12.92 5.90
C ILE A 27 -12.13 12.80 7.36
N LEU A 28 -10.92 12.31 7.59
CA LEU A 28 -10.39 12.06 8.93
C LEU A 28 -10.12 13.36 9.70
N SER A 29 -9.54 14.38 9.06
CA SER A 29 -9.32 15.70 9.67
C SER A 29 -10.64 16.35 10.10
N ARG A 30 -11.69 16.22 9.29
CA ARG A 30 -13.03 16.77 9.62
C ARG A 30 -13.69 16.07 10.81
N VAL A 31 -13.48 14.77 10.99
CA VAL A 31 -14.24 13.98 11.96
C VAL A 31 -13.48 13.71 13.25
N ALA A 32 -12.17 13.49 13.18
CA ALA A 32 -11.34 13.21 14.34
C ALA A 32 -10.65 14.46 14.93
N ASN A 33 -10.84 15.64 14.33
CA ASN A 33 -10.12 16.88 14.70
C ASN A 33 -8.60 16.65 14.78
N VAL A 34 -8.09 15.84 13.86
CA VAL A 34 -6.66 15.50 13.73
C VAL A 34 -5.96 16.59 12.94
N GLU A 35 -4.77 16.98 13.40
CA GLU A 35 -3.96 18.00 12.73
C GLU A 35 -3.33 17.44 11.46
N GLN A 36 -2.83 16.21 11.56
CA GLN A 36 -2.13 15.53 10.48
C GLN A 36 -2.37 14.00 10.55
N VAL A 37 -2.31 13.34 9.40
CA VAL A 37 -2.48 11.91 9.18
C VAL A 37 -1.40 11.42 8.20
N ALA A 38 -0.84 10.24 8.47
CA ALA A 38 0.00 9.51 7.52
C ALA A 38 -0.47 8.05 7.39
N PHE A 39 -0.35 7.53 6.18
CA PHE A 39 -0.58 6.15 5.80
C PHE A 39 0.74 5.51 5.43
N LEU A 40 1.08 4.41 6.10
CA LEU A 40 2.34 3.72 5.91
C LEU A 40 2.12 2.23 5.76
N ILE A 41 2.99 1.58 5.01
CA ILE A 41 3.11 0.13 5.00
C ILE A 41 4.45 -0.23 5.62
N ALA A 42 4.43 -1.06 6.65
CA ALA A 42 5.63 -1.71 7.14
C ALA A 42 5.93 -2.92 6.27
N GLU A 43 7.12 -2.96 5.69
CA GLU A 43 7.69 -4.13 5.04
C GLU A 43 8.91 -4.62 5.83
N VAL A 44 9.49 -5.75 5.42
CA VAL A 44 10.63 -6.35 6.13
C VAL A 44 11.82 -5.38 6.15
N GLY A 45 11.97 -4.68 7.27
CA GLY A 45 13.07 -3.76 7.53
C GLY A 45 12.92 -2.36 6.92
N ASP A 46 11.78 -2.03 6.30
CA ASP A 46 11.56 -0.72 5.68
C ASP A 46 10.13 -0.21 5.85
N TRP A 47 9.93 1.08 5.63
CA TRP A 47 8.65 1.78 5.73
C TRP A 47 8.31 2.45 4.41
N ILE A 48 7.21 2.04 3.79
CA ILE A 48 6.69 2.68 2.59
C ILE A 48 5.67 3.73 2.98
N TYR A 49 5.96 4.99 2.65
CA TYR A 49 5.02 6.09 2.80
C TYR A 49 4.01 6.11 1.65
N CYS A 50 2.73 5.87 1.95
CA CYS A 50 1.67 5.81 0.95
C CYS A 50 0.94 7.14 0.74
N GLY A 51 1.12 8.09 1.65
CA GLY A 51 0.50 9.41 1.58
C GLY A 51 0.12 9.94 2.95
N GLY A 52 -0.20 11.23 3.01
CA GLY A 52 -0.39 11.94 4.27
C GLY A 52 0.09 13.39 4.18
N ASP A 53 -0.26 14.15 5.19
CA ASP A 53 0.29 15.48 5.50
C ASP A 53 1.29 15.44 6.67
N LEU A 54 1.39 14.31 7.38
CA LEU A 54 2.42 14.04 8.39
C LEU A 54 3.69 13.48 7.74
N SER A 55 4.82 14.18 7.87
CA SER A 55 6.10 13.75 7.30
C SER A 55 6.66 12.52 8.02
N MET A 56 7.27 11.58 7.28
CA MET A 56 7.94 10.41 7.84
C MET A 56 8.99 10.77 8.91
N GLU A 57 9.72 11.86 8.71
CA GLU A 57 10.76 12.33 9.65
C GLU A 57 10.19 12.80 11.00
N SER A 58 8.90 13.12 11.04
CA SER A 58 8.21 13.61 12.24
C SER A 58 7.49 12.51 13.01
N ILE A 59 7.48 11.27 12.49
CA ILE A 59 6.82 10.13 13.12
C ILE A 59 7.77 9.46 14.10
N ASP A 60 7.29 9.24 15.32
CA ASP A 60 8.02 8.48 16.34
C ASP A 60 8.16 7.01 15.92
N THR A 61 9.39 6.62 15.58
CA THR A 61 9.67 5.27 15.06
C THR A 61 9.54 4.20 16.14
N ASP A 62 9.81 4.53 17.40
CA ASP A 62 9.64 3.58 18.50
C ASP A 62 8.15 3.27 18.70
N LEU A 63 7.29 4.28 18.52
CA LEU A 63 5.85 4.12 18.58
C LEU A 63 5.31 3.24 17.43
N LEU A 64 5.87 3.40 16.23
CA LEU A 64 5.55 2.55 15.09
C LEU A 64 5.90 1.07 15.34
N HIS A 65 7.10 0.80 15.86
CA HIS A 65 7.51 -0.55 16.20
C HIS A 65 6.63 -1.17 17.28
N ALA A 66 6.32 -0.41 18.33
CA ALA A 66 5.41 -0.86 19.38
C ALA A 66 4.01 -1.22 18.86
N ALA A 67 3.48 -0.46 17.89
CA ALA A 67 2.18 -0.73 17.29
C ALA A 67 2.17 -2.04 16.51
N ILE A 68 3.23 -2.29 15.73
CA ILE A 68 3.39 -3.55 14.99
C ILE A 68 3.54 -4.74 15.93
N ASP A 69 4.40 -4.64 16.94
CA ASP A 69 4.68 -5.72 17.87
C ASP A 69 3.45 -6.12 18.68
N SER A 70 2.62 -5.13 19.03
CA SER A 70 1.38 -5.35 19.78
C SER A 70 0.16 -5.64 18.90
N GLN A 71 0.26 -5.45 17.57
CA GLN A 71 -0.86 -5.48 16.63
C GLN A 71 -2.08 -4.69 17.13
N GLY A 72 -1.87 -3.46 17.58
CA GLY A 72 -2.90 -2.65 18.23
C GLY A 72 -2.67 -1.14 18.19
N ASN A 73 -3.55 -0.42 18.89
CA ASN A 73 -3.44 1.04 19.07
C ASN A 73 -2.30 1.36 20.05
N GLN A 74 -1.36 2.19 19.63
CA GLN A 74 -0.33 2.78 20.49
C GLN A 74 -0.37 4.30 20.44
N SER A 75 -0.09 4.95 21.57
CA SER A 75 -0.03 6.40 21.64
C SER A 75 1.05 6.90 22.60
N ASN A 76 1.70 8.00 22.22
CA ASN A 76 2.56 8.79 23.11
C ASN A 76 1.88 10.08 23.60
N GLY A 77 0.55 10.19 23.43
CA GLY A 77 -0.27 11.35 23.82
C GLY A 77 -0.34 12.47 22.79
N ARG A 78 0.54 12.46 21.77
CA ARG A 78 0.52 13.42 20.64
C ARG A 78 0.35 12.71 19.30
N GLN A 79 0.86 11.50 19.21
CA GLN A 79 0.70 10.61 18.07
C GLN A 79 -0.11 9.39 18.49
N PHE A 80 -0.97 8.94 17.59
CA PHE A 80 -1.81 7.75 17.75
C PHE A 80 -1.57 6.87 16.53
N VAL A 81 -1.15 5.63 16.76
CA VAL A 81 -0.74 4.69 15.73
C VAL A 81 -1.66 3.49 15.78
N TYR A 82 -2.25 3.17 14.64
CA TYR A 82 -3.13 2.02 14.47
C TYR A 82 -2.51 1.09 13.42
N SER A 83 -2.13 -0.12 13.84
CA SER A 83 -1.66 -1.16 12.94
C SER A 83 -2.81 -2.05 12.48
N GLY A 84 -2.84 -2.39 11.21
CA GLY A 84 -3.77 -3.35 10.65
C GLY A 84 -3.25 -4.78 10.77
N THR A 85 -3.92 -5.68 10.06
CA THR A 85 -3.51 -7.10 10.02
C THR A 85 -2.39 -7.33 9.01
N GLN A 86 -1.48 -8.24 9.33
CA GLN A 86 -0.42 -8.64 8.40
C GLN A 86 -1.00 -9.30 7.15
N GLN A 87 -0.63 -8.78 5.98
CA GLN A 87 -0.99 -9.31 4.67
C GLN A 87 0.29 -9.65 3.90
N GLY A 88 0.62 -10.95 3.85
CA GLY A 88 1.91 -11.40 3.33
C GLY A 88 3.07 -10.89 4.19
N GLU A 89 3.95 -10.08 3.60
CA GLU A 89 5.10 -9.46 4.29
C GLU A 89 4.85 -7.99 4.68
N SER A 90 3.64 -7.48 4.42
CA SER A 90 3.27 -6.09 4.61
C SER A 90 2.27 -5.91 5.75
N ILE A 91 2.45 -4.88 6.58
CA ILE A 91 1.49 -4.49 7.63
C ILE A 91 1.07 -3.03 7.40
N PRO A 92 -0.21 -2.74 7.11
CA PRO A 92 -0.67 -1.38 6.99
C PRO A 92 -0.69 -0.69 8.36
N VAL A 93 -0.35 0.59 8.38
CA VAL A 93 -0.28 1.42 9.58
C VAL A 93 -0.85 2.81 9.26
N VAL A 94 -1.69 3.32 10.14
CA VAL A 94 -2.19 4.69 10.12
C VAL A 94 -1.66 5.44 11.33
N VAL A 95 -1.08 6.61 11.10
CA VAL A 95 -0.58 7.49 12.14
C VAL A 95 -1.37 8.78 12.12
N PHE A 96 -1.83 9.19 13.28
CA PHE A 96 -2.48 10.48 13.48
C PHE A 96 -1.63 11.34 14.40
N SER A 97 -1.54 12.64 14.11
CA SER A 97 -1.10 13.64 15.07
C SER A 97 -2.29 14.48 15.52
N ALA A 98 -2.53 14.49 16.82
CA ALA A 98 -3.62 15.25 17.44
C ALA A 98 -3.25 15.69 18.85
N THR A 99 -3.85 16.79 19.29
CA THR A 99 -3.75 17.27 20.68
C THR A 99 -4.70 16.54 21.63
N GLU A 100 -5.76 15.93 21.08
CA GLU A 100 -6.78 15.19 21.83
C GLU A 100 -6.75 13.70 21.49
N SER A 101 -7.27 12.88 22.40
CA SER A 101 -7.42 11.45 22.17
C SER A 101 -8.36 11.20 21.00
N ILE A 102 -7.92 10.35 20.07
CA ILE A 102 -8.74 9.90 18.97
C ILE A 102 -9.67 8.78 19.47
N PRO A 103 -10.97 8.82 19.17
CA PRO A 103 -11.84 7.70 19.49
C PRO A 103 -11.41 6.43 18.74
N ASP A 104 -11.27 5.31 19.45
CA ASP A 104 -10.74 4.06 18.88
C ASP A 104 -11.43 3.63 17.58
N HIS A 105 -12.76 3.72 17.52
CA HIS A 105 -13.53 3.38 16.33
C HIS A 105 -13.11 4.17 15.07
N VAL A 106 -12.65 5.42 15.22
CA VAL A 106 -12.19 6.20 14.06
C VAL A 106 -10.85 5.69 13.54
N GLY A 107 -9.94 5.34 14.45
CA GLY A 107 -8.67 4.71 14.09
C GLY A 107 -8.88 3.33 13.46
N GLU A 108 -9.79 2.52 14.01
CA GLU A 108 -10.19 1.22 13.49
C GLU A 108 -10.83 1.31 12.09
N GLU A 109 -11.74 2.25 11.88
CA GLU A 109 -12.36 2.49 10.57
C GLU A 109 -11.33 2.98 9.54
N ALA A 110 -10.40 3.85 9.95
CA ALA A 110 -9.34 4.36 9.08
C ALA A 110 -8.37 3.24 8.65
N ILE A 111 -7.91 2.41 9.58
CA ILE A 111 -7.00 1.31 9.26
C ILE A 111 -7.68 0.24 8.40
N ALA A 112 -8.95 -0.07 8.68
CA ALA A 112 -9.72 -1.00 7.86
C ALA A 112 -9.89 -0.48 6.42
N ALA A 113 -10.21 0.81 6.24
CA ALA A 113 -10.32 1.42 4.92
C ALA A 113 -8.98 1.42 4.18
N PHE A 114 -7.89 1.76 4.86
CA PHE A 114 -6.56 1.76 4.27
C PHE A 114 -6.11 0.34 3.87
N GLN A 115 -6.38 -0.66 4.71
CA GLN A 115 -6.08 -2.05 4.39
C GLN A 115 -6.84 -2.52 3.14
N ILE A 116 -8.14 -2.23 3.02
CA ILE A 116 -8.93 -2.58 1.83
C ILE A 116 -8.38 -1.89 0.57
N TRP A 117 -8.01 -0.62 0.67
CA TRP A 117 -7.39 0.10 -0.45
C TRP A 117 -6.06 -0.53 -0.86
N TRP A 118 -5.20 -0.85 0.10
CA TRP A 118 -3.90 -1.47 -0.17
C TRP A 118 -4.05 -2.85 -0.82
N GLU A 119 -4.94 -3.69 -0.31
CA GLU A 119 -5.24 -5.01 -0.88
C GLU A 119 -5.70 -4.91 -2.34
N ARG A 120 -6.52 -3.89 -2.66
CA ARG A 120 -6.93 -3.60 -4.05
C ARG A 120 -5.75 -3.18 -4.91
N GLN A 121 -4.90 -2.27 -4.43
CA GLN A 121 -3.70 -1.83 -5.18
C GLN A 121 -2.75 -3.00 -5.48
N CYS A 122 -2.53 -3.89 -4.51
CA CYS A 122 -1.75 -5.12 -4.71
C CYS A 122 -2.40 -6.05 -5.73
N SER A 123 -3.72 -6.23 -5.66
CA SER A 123 -4.48 -7.07 -6.59
C SER A 123 -4.45 -6.52 -8.02
N ASP A 124 -4.64 -5.21 -8.19
CA ASP A 124 -4.60 -4.53 -9.49
C ASP A 124 -3.21 -4.66 -10.12
N LYS A 125 -2.13 -4.42 -9.36
CA LYS A 125 -0.76 -4.66 -9.82
C LYS A 125 -0.55 -6.12 -10.22
N ARG A 126 -1.09 -7.07 -9.47
CA ARG A 126 -0.96 -8.50 -9.79
C ARG A 126 -1.70 -8.87 -11.07
N ILE A 127 -2.88 -8.28 -11.31
CA ILE A 127 -3.63 -8.47 -12.56
C ILE A 127 -2.82 -7.93 -13.73
N GLN A 128 -2.29 -6.70 -13.65
CA GLN A 128 -1.45 -6.11 -14.69
C GLN A 128 -0.22 -6.98 -15.02
N GLN A 129 0.41 -7.55 -13.99
CA GLN A 129 1.53 -8.49 -14.18
C GLN A 129 1.09 -9.77 -14.93
N LEU A 130 -0.04 -10.35 -14.56
CA LEU A 130 -0.57 -11.55 -15.21
C LEU A 130 -0.98 -11.28 -16.66
N GLU A 131 -1.63 -10.14 -16.92
CA GLU A 131 -1.99 -9.70 -18.27
C GLU A 131 -0.76 -9.57 -19.16
N ALA A 132 0.31 -8.93 -18.66
CA ALA A 132 1.54 -8.83 -19.41
C ALA A 132 2.21 -10.18 -19.69
N VAL A 133 2.18 -11.13 -18.75
CA VAL A 133 2.68 -12.50 -18.99
C VAL A 133 1.85 -13.20 -20.07
N VAL A 134 0.53 -13.07 -20.03
CA VAL A 134 -0.36 -13.62 -21.06
C VAL A 134 -0.10 -12.98 -22.42
N ASP A 135 0.09 -11.66 -22.49
CA ASP A 135 0.41 -10.93 -23.72
C ASP A 135 1.74 -11.40 -24.33
N ILE A 136 2.77 -11.56 -23.51
CA ILE A 136 4.07 -12.10 -23.93
C ILE A 136 3.89 -13.54 -24.45
N ALA A 137 3.14 -14.39 -23.74
CA ALA A 137 2.90 -15.77 -24.13
C ALA A 137 2.08 -15.87 -25.44
N ALA A 138 1.13 -14.97 -25.65
CA ALA A 138 0.36 -14.90 -26.88
C ALA A 138 1.24 -14.50 -28.08
N ARG A 139 2.16 -13.54 -27.88
CA ARG A 139 3.16 -13.15 -28.88
C ARG A 139 4.19 -14.25 -29.14
N TRP A 140 4.52 -15.05 -28.13
CA TRP A 140 5.43 -16.18 -28.29
C TRP A 140 4.93 -17.20 -29.33
N LEU A 141 3.62 -17.47 -29.38
CA LEU A 141 3.01 -18.34 -30.38
C LEU A 141 3.10 -17.81 -31.82
N SER A 142 3.34 -16.51 -32.02
CA SER A 142 3.42 -15.88 -33.34
C SER A 142 4.85 -15.64 -33.84
N TYR A 143 5.87 -15.73 -32.98
CA TYR A 143 7.27 -15.45 -33.37
C TYR A 143 7.99 -16.70 -33.93
N GLN A 144 8.56 -16.56 -35.13
CA GLN A 144 9.47 -17.56 -35.72
C GLN A 144 10.94 -17.36 -35.32
N ASP A 145 11.31 -16.19 -34.78
CA ASP A 145 12.66 -15.84 -34.34
C ASP A 145 12.73 -15.73 -32.81
N THR A 146 13.51 -16.63 -32.20
CA THR A 146 13.69 -16.72 -30.75
C THR A 146 14.49 -15.54 -30.17
N GLY A 147 15.30 -14.84 -30.98
CA GLY A 147 16.08 -13.69 -30.53
C GLY A 147 15.21 -12.48 -30.18
N GLN A 148 14.26 -12.14 -31.06
CA GLN A 148 13.29 -11.05 -30.81
C GLN A 148 12.42 -11.33 -29.59
N LEU A 149 12.04 -12.60 -29.39
CA LEU A 149 11.26 -13.01 -28.24
C LEU A 149 11.97 -12.71 -26.91
N PHE A 150 13.25 -13.09 -26.78
CA PHE A 150 13.99 -12.85 -25.53
C PHE A 150 14.15 -11.36 -25.25
N GLN A 151 14.31 -10.54 -26.28
CA GLN A 151 14.34 -9.10 -26.12
C GLN A 151 13.00 -8.57 -25.59
N GLU A 152 11.86 -8.99 -26.17
CA GLU A 152 10.54 -8.57 -25.68
C GLU A 152 10.25 -9.03 -24.24
N ILE A 153 10.68 -10.25 -23.87
CA ILE A 153 10.55 -10.75 -22.49
C ILE A 153 11.35 -9.87 -21.53
N ALA A 154 12.59 -9.52 -21.89
CA ALA A 154 13.42 -8.65 -21.07
C ALA A 154 12.80 -7.25 -20.92
N GLU A 155 12.32 -6.65 -22.02
CA GLU A 155 11.69 -5.32 -22.04
C GLU A 155 10.32 -5.27 -21.35
N ALA A 156 9.55 -6.35 -21.39
CA ALA A 156 8.31 -6.44 -20.64
C ALA A 156 8.60 -6.66 -19.16
N SER A 157 9.60 -7.49 -18.83
CA SER A 157 10.03 -7.70 -17.45
C SER A 157 10.52 -6.40 -16.81
N THR A 158 11.38 -5.60 -17.48
CA THR A 158 11.81 -4.29 -16.96
C THR A 158 10.65 -3.36 -16.67
N ARG A 159 9.68 -3.28 -17.59
CA ARG A 159 8.46 -2.47 -17.38
C ARG A 159 7.62 -2.97 -16.21
N LEU A 160 7.49 -4.28 -16.05
CA LEU A 160 6.66 -4.90 -15.01
C LEU A 160 7.21 -4.72 -13.60
N VAL A 161 8.53 -4.80 -13.43
CA VAL A 161 9.19 -4.61 -12.11
C VAL A 161 9.77 -3.21 -11.94
N GLY A 162 9.57 -2.29 -12.89
CA GLY A 162 10.13 -0.94 -12.84
C GLY A 162 11.67 -0.91 -12.79
N ALA A 163 12.32 -1.95 -13.33
CA ALA A 163 13.78 -2.09 -13.30
C ALA A 163 14.41 -1.41 -14.53
N GLU A 164 15.60 -0.80 -14.34
CA GLU A 164 16.34 -0.16 -15.44
C GLU A 164 16.75 -1.17 -16.51
N ARG A 165 17.09 -2.40 -16.10
CA ARG A 165 17.58 -3.47 -16.97
C ARG A 165 17.10 -4.83 -16.47
N ALA A 166 16.76 -5.72 -17.40
CA ALA A 166 16.50 -7.13 -17.13
C ALA A 166 17.56 -7.97 -17.84
N SER A 167 17.99 -9.05 -17.20
CA SER A 167 18.92 -10.02 -17.79
C SER A 167 18.27 -11.40 -17.76
N LEU A 168 18.19 -12.05 -18.92
CA LEU A 168 17.69 -13.41 -19.07
C LEU A 168 18.88 -14.37 -19.06
N PHE A 169 18.92 -15.25 -18.05
CA PHE A 169 19.89 -16.33 -17.99
C PHE A 169 19.23 -17.60 -18.53
N LEU A 170 19.66 -18.02 -19.72
CA LEU A 170 19.23 -19.29 -20.28
C LEU A 170 20.15 -20.38 -19.76
N ARG A 171 19.56 -21.40 -19.12
CA ARG A 171 20.29 -22.60 -18.74
C ARG A 171 20.45 -23.48 -19.98
N ASP A 172 21.68 -23.73 -20.37
CA ASP A 172 21.99 -24.73 -21.40
C ASP A 172 21.84 -26.13 -20.77
N GLU A 173 20.66 -26.73 -20.95
CA GLU A 173 20.48 -28.16 -20.68
C GLU A 173 20.94 -28.97 -21.88
N ALA A 174 22.25 -28.95 -22.13
CA ALA A 174 22.91 -29.97 -22.93
C ALA A 174 23.01 -31.27 -22.10
N ARG A 175 21.87 -31.95 -21.87
CA ARG A 175 21.74 -33.42 -21.74
C ARG A 175 20.35 -33.88 -21.35
#